data_AF-A0AAV5LMT6-F1
#
_entry.id   AF-A0AAV5LMT6-F1
#
_cell.length_a   1.000
_cell.length_b   1.000
_cell.length_c   1.000
_cell.angle_alpha   90.00
_cell.angle_beta   90.00
_cell.angle_gamma   90.00
#
_symmetry.space_group_name_H-M   'P 1'
#
loop_
_entity.id
_entity.type
_entity.pdbx_description
1 polymer ?
#
loop_
_entity_poly.entity_id
_entity_poly.type
_entity_poly.pdbx_seq_one_letter_code
_entity_poly.pdbx_strand_id
1 'polypeptide(L)'
;MNNAKIVSWILASVDINIRIPMRGFRTAKAMWEHLEKVYQQSNWARKFQIEFDIFKFAQGDKNIQDYYAAFMSLWTEYEQGIMGDREDCCLQSLQTLNDERKNSVSSAITSAFSAIGLSGPSHWDSEREEA
;
A
#
# COMPACT_ATOMS: atom_id res chain seq x y z
N MET A 1 25.41 9.46 1.36
CA MET A 1 24.79 10.23 0.25
C MET A 1 23.93 11.33 0.88
N ASN A 2 23.99 12.58 0.43
CA ASN A 2 23.35 13.71 1.12
C ASN A 2 21.87 13.84 0.71
N ASN A 3 20.95 13.81 1.68
CA ASN A 3 19.49 13.88 1.49
C ASN A 3 19.06 15.06 0.59
N ALA A 4 19.66 16.23 0.76
CA ALA A 4 19.35 17.42 -0.06
C ALA A 4 19.65 17.22 -1.55
N LYS A 5 20.71 16.46 -1.88
CA LYS A 5 21.03 16.13 -3.27
C LYS A 5 19.95 15.23 -3.87
N ILE A 6 19.50 14.22 -3.12
CA ILE A 6 18.47 13.28 -3.58
C ILE A 6 17.13 14.00 -3.76
N VAL A 7 16.74 14.88 -2.83
CA VAL A 7 15.54 15.72 -2.96
C VAL A 7 15.58 16.55 -4.25
N SER A 8 16.70 17.20 -4.54
CA SER A 8 16.86 17.98 -5.78
C SER A 8 16.70 17.10 -7.03
N TRP A 9 17.25 15.89 -7.02
CA TRP A 9 17.13 14.94 -8.12
C TRP A 9 15.68 14.48 -8.33
N ILE A 10 14.97 14.11 -7.25
CA ILE A 10 13.56 13.71 -7.32
C ILE A 10 12.72 14.86 -7.88
N LEU A 11 12.86 16.07 -7.33
CA LEU A 11 12.12 17.24 -7.79
C LEU A 11 12.46 17.62 -9.23
N ALA A 12 13.68 17.38 -9.71
CA ALA A 12 14.05 17.65 -11.11
C ALA A 12 13.45 16.62 -12.08
N SER A 13 13.23 15.39 -11.62
CA SER A 13 12.86 14.25 -12.47
C SER A 13 11.36 14.06 -12.67
N VAL A 14 10.53 14.65 -11.80
CA VAL A 14 9.06 14.51 -11.86
C VAL A 14 8.39 15.72 -12.53
N ASP A 15 7.21 15.56 -13.13
CA ASP A 15 6.48 16.69 -13.73
C ASP A 15 6.07 17.73 -12.66
N ILE A 16 5.85 18.99 -13.06
CA ILE A 16 5.46 20.06 -12.13
C ILE A 16 4.18 19.73 -11.35
N ASN A 17 3.22 19.03 -11.96
CA ASN A 17 1.98 18.63 -11.31
C ASN A 17 2.22 17.58 -10.21
N ILE A 18 3.26 16.76 -10.36
CA ILE A 18 3.71 15.77 -9.38
C ILE A 18 4.56 16.44 -8.28
N ARG A 19 5.30 17.50 -8.60
CA ARG A 19 6.10 18.28 -7.63
C ARG A 19 5.26 19.06 -6.62
N ILE A 20 4.06 19.52 -7.01
CA ILE A 20 3.22 20.39 -6.16
C ILE A 20 2.84 19.72 -4.82
N PRO A 21 2.31 18.48 -4.80
CA PRO A 21 2.06 17.73 -3.57
C PRO A 21 3.30 17.51 -2.70
N MET A 22 4.50 17.51 -3.30
CA MET A 22 5.74 17.17 -2.61
C MET A 22 6.33 18.29 -1.75
N ARG A 23 5.84 19.53 -1.88
CA ARG A 23 6.41 20.70 -1.19
C ARG A 23 6.36 20.58 0.35
N GLY A 24 5.51 19.71 0.89
CA GLY A 24 5.42 19.44 2.32
C GLY A 24 6.49 18.48 2.86
N PHE A 25 7.20 17.74 2.02
CA PHE A 25 8.16 16.72 2.47
C PHE A 25 9.57 17.31 2.64
N ARG A 26 10.22 16.98 3.77
CA ARG A 26 11.57 17.47 4.10
C ARG A 26 12.68 16.45 3.77
N THR A 27 12.32 15.21 3.52
CA THR A 27 13.27 14.11 3.26
C THR A 27 12.98 13.45 1.92
N ALA A 28 14.04 12.98 1.26
CA ALA A 28 13.92 12.20 0.03
C ALA A 28 13.12 10.91 0.26
N LYS A 29 13.28 10.30 1.44
CA LYS A 29 12.52 9.12 1.85
C LYS A 29 11.01 9.40 1.83
N ALA A 30 10.56 10.49 2.47
CA ALA A 30 9.13 10.83 2.49
C ALA A 30 8.58 11.19 1.10
N MET A 31 9.40 11.83 0.24
CA MET A 31 9.02 12.07 -1.17
C MET A 31 8.88 10.75 -1.95
N TRP A 32 9.79 9.80 -1.73
CA TRP A 32 9.75 8.49 -2.37
C TRP A 32 8.54 7.66 -1.92
N GLU A 33 8.29 7.57 -0.61
CA GLU A 33 7.12 6.88 -0.05
C GLU A 33 5.80 7.46 -0.58
N HIS A 34 5.73 8.79 -0.77
CA HIS A 34 4.57 9.42 -1.39
C HIS A 34 4.41 9.04 -2.87
N LEU A 35 5.50 9.04 -3.64
CA LEU A 35 5.47 8.63 -5.05
C LEU A 35 5.05 7.17 -5.19
N GLU A 36 5.63 6.31 -4.38
CA GLU A 36 5.30 4.90 -4.30
C GLU A 36 3.81 4.75 -3.99
N LYS A 37 3.31 5.35 -2.92
CA LYS A 37 1.88 5.26 -2.58
C LYS A 37 0.92 5.73 -3.69
N VAL A 38 1.22 6.86 -4.34
CA VAL A 38 0.28 7.48 -5.30
C VAL A 38 0.39 6.91 -6.70
N TYR A 39 1.58 6.46 -7.10
CA TYR A 39 1.89 6.06 -8.47
C TYR A 39 2.32 4.58 -8.59
N GLN A 40 2.35 3.82 -7.50
CA GLN A 40 2.45 2.37 -7.56
C GLN A 40 1.16 1.83 -8.19
N GLN A 41 1.28 1.45 -9.46
CA GLN A 41 0.22 0.78 -10.19
C GLN A 41 0.49 -0.71 -10.18
N SER A 42 -0.57 -1.47 -9.95
CA SER A 42 -0.54 -2.92 -10.17
C SER A 42 -0.25 -3.20 -11.64
N ASN A 43 0.81 -3.96 -11.90
CA ASN A 43 1.24 -4.24 -13.26
C ASN A 43 0.44 -5.41 -13.83
N TRP A 44 -0.85 -5.19 -14.04
CA TRP A 44 -1.79 -6.20 -14.58
C TRP A 44 -1.31 -6.79 -15.91
N ALA A 45 -0.66 -5.97 -16.75
CA ALA A 45 -0.07 -6.44 -17.99
C ALA A 45 1.06 -7.45 -17.74
N ARG A 46 1.96 -7.17 -16.78
CA ARG A 46 3.01 -8.12 -16.39
C ARG A 46 2.43 -9.37 -15.75
N LYS A 47 1.42 -9.23 -14.89
CA LYS A 47 0.74 -10.37 -14.26
C LYS A 47 0.10 -11.29 -15.31
N PHE A 48 -0.65 -10.72 -16.24
CA PHE A 48 -1.24 -11.48 -17.35
C PHE A 48 -0.17 -12.15 -18.21
N GLN A 49 0.94 -11.46 -18.49
CA GLN A 49 2.06 -12.05 -19.23
C GLN A 49 2.64 -13.27 -18.50
N ILE A 50 2.85 -13.21 -17.18
CA ILE A 50 3.35 -14.34 -16.40
C ILE A 50 2.34 -15.48 -16.37
N GLU A 51 1.04 -15.20 -16.17
CA GLU A 51 -0.03 -16.21 -16.23
C GLU A 51 -0.03 -16.93 -17.59
N PHE A 52 0.14 -16.17 -18.66
CA PHE A 52 0.22 -16.69 -20.02
C PHE A 52 1.49 -17.51 -20.28
N ASP A 53 2.64 -17.04 -19.78
CA ASP A 53 3.91 -17.74 -19.90
C ASP A 53 3.88 -19.07 -19.14
N ILE A 54 3.26 -19.11 -17.95
CA ILE A 54 2.99 -20.34 -17.18
C ILE A 54 2.06 -21.26 -17.95
N PHE A 55 0.96 -20.74 -18.50
CA PHE A 55 0.01 -21.52 -19.29
C PHE A 55 0.66 -22.18 -20.51
N LYS A 56 1.57 -21.46 -21.19
CA LYS A 56 2.32 -21.97 -22.33
C LYS A 56 3.56 -22.76 -21.95
N PHE A 57 3.91 -22.85 -20.67
CA PHE A 57 5.14 -23.46 -20.24
C PHE A 57 5.11 -24.96 -20.49
N ALA A 58 6.03 -25.44 -21.33
CA ALA A 58 6.14 -26.84 -21.70
C ALA A 58 7.59 -27.31 -21.51
N GLN A 59 7.74 -28.60 -21.20
CA GLN A 59 9.04 -29.22 -20.99
C GLN A 59 9.94 -29.13 -22.22
N GLY A 60 9.41 -29.50 -23.39
CA GLY A 60 10.18 -29.56 -24.63
C GLY A 60 11.41 -30.45 -24.46
N ASP A 61 12.57 -29.95 -24.92
CA ASP A 61 13.83 -30.68 -24.87
C ASP A 61 14.59 -30.54 -23.54
N LYS A 62 14.01 -29.85 -22.54
CA LYS A 62 14.64 -29.68 -21.22
C LYS A 62 14.58 -30.97 -20.43
N ASN A 63 15.65 -31.27 -19.71
CA ASN A 63 15.59 -32.31 -18.69
C ASN A 63 14.63 -31.89 -17.55
N ILE A 64 14.27 -32.85 -16.71
CA ILE A 64 13.27 -32.65 -15.65
C ILE A 64 13.72 -31.59 -14.63
N GLN A 65 15.00 -31.55 -14.27
CA GLN A 65 15.52 -30.57 -13.31
C GLN A 65 15.45 -29.15 -13.87
N ASP A 66 15.90 -28.96 -15.11
CA ASP A 66 15.91 -27.65 -15.77
C ASP A 66 14.49 -27.14 -16.01
N TYR A 67 13.57 -28.05 -16.38
CA TYR A 67 12.15 -27.72 -16.50
C TYR A 67 11.56 -27.26 -15.17
N TYR A 68 11.77 -28.04 -14.11
CA TYR A 68 11.22 -27.73 -12.79
C TYR A 68 11.78 -26.41 -12.25
N ALA A 69 13.09 -26.20 -12.35
CA ALA A 69 13.72 -24.95 -11.91
C ALA A 69 13.15 -23.73 -12.64
N ALA A 70 13.00 -23.82 -13.97
CA ALA A 70 12.45 -22.73 -14.78
C ALA A 70 10.95 -22.48 -14.50
N PHE A 71 10.16 -23.55 -14.31
CA PHE A 71 8.76 -23.41 -13.90
C PHE A 71 8.64 -22.74 -12.52
N MET A 72 9.42 -23.18 -11.54
CA MET A 72 9.41 -22.59 -10.21
C MET A 72 9.83 -21.13 -10.21
N SER A 73 10.76 -20.73 -11.09
CA SER A 73 11.11 -19.31 -11.26
C SER A 73 9.92 -18.47 -11.73
N LEU A 74 9.14 -18.95 -12.71
CA LEU A 74 7.93 -18.27 -13.18
C LEU A 74 6.85 -18.24 -12.09
N TRP A 75 6.69 -19.33 -11.35
CA TRP A 75 5.74 -19.43 -10.26
C TRP A 75 6.05 -18.46 -9.11
N THR A 76 7.31 -18.35 -8.71
CA THR A 76 7.74 -17.37 -7.70
C THR A 76 7.53 -15.94 -8.16
N GLU A 77 7.77 -15.62 -9.44
CA GLU A 77 7.49 -14.29 -9.98
C GLU A 77 5.99 -13.97 -9.95
N TYR A 78 5.14 -14.95 -10.28
CA TYR A 78 3.69 -14.82 -10.18
C TYR A 78 3.23 -14.54 -8.74
N GLU A 79 3.75 -15.29 -7.75
CA GLU A 79 3.43 -15.07 -6.33
C GLU A 79 3.88 -13.68 -5.84
N GLN A 80 5.04 -13.20 -6.28
CA GLN A 80 5.53 -11.85 -5.97
C GLN A 80 4.64 -10.76 -6.60
N GLY A 81 4.21 -10.94 -7.85
CA GLY A 81 3.28 -10.03 -8.51
C GLY A 81 1.89 -9.99 -7.84
N ILE A 82 1.41 -11.12 -7.32
CA ILE A 82 0.16 -11.20 -6.57
C ILE A 82 0.26 -10.54 -5.18
N MET A 83 1.39 -10.72 -4.50
CA MET A 83 1.59 -10.12 -3.17
C MET A 83 1.93 -8.62 -3.24
N GLY A 84 2.52 -8.13 -4.33
CA GLY A 84 2.76 -6.70 -4.56
C GLY A 84 1.52 -5.91 -4.96
N ASP A 85 0.50 -6.57 -5.51
CA ASP A 85 -0.78 -5.95 -5.91
C ASP A 85 -1.84 -6.00 -4.80
N ARG A 86 -1.56 -6.65 -3.67
CA ARG A 86 -2.51 -6.82 -2.57
C ARG A 86 -2.56 -5.56 -1.69
N GLU A 87 -3.63 -4.80 -1.94
CA GLU A 87 -4.41 -4.07 -0.93
C GLU A 87 -3.74 -2.91 -0.19
N ASP A 88 -3.37 -1.84 -0.91
CA ASP A 88 -3.10 -0.57 -0.21
C ASP A 88 -4.16 0.51 -0.44
N CYS A 89 -4.67 0.74 -1.65
CA CYS A 89 -5.58 1.88 -1.83
C CYS A 89 -7.00 1.63 -1.26
N CYS A 90 -7.65 0.53 -1.64
CA CYS A 90 -9.03 0.26 -1.23
C CYS A 90 -9.16 -0.12 0.24
N LEU A 91 -8.19 -0.86 0.78
CA LEU A 91 -8.20 -1.29 2.17
C LEU A 91 -7.92 -0.11 3.12
N GLN A 92 -6.96 0.77 2.79
CA GLN A 92 -6.72 2.00 3.56
C GLN A 92 -7.91 2.97 3.47
N SER A 93 -8.56 3.08 2.30
CA SER A 93 -9.77 3.91 2.15
C SER A 93 -10.93 3.37 3.00
N LEU A 94 -11.12 2.05 3.04
CA LEU A 94 -12.12 1.40 3.90
C LEU A 94 -11.79 1.54 5.39
N GLN A 95 -10.52 1.42 5.78
CA GLN A 95 -10.08 1.63 7.17
C GLN A 95 -10.35 3.07 7.62
N THR A 96 -9.99 4.04 6.78
CA THR A 96 -10.23 5.48 7.04
C THR A 96 -11.71 5.76 7.23
N LEU A 97 -12.57 5.25 6.34
CA LEU A 97 -14.02 5.39 6.47
C LEU A 97 -14.56 4.70 7.73
N ASN A 98 -14.00 3.55 8.11
CA ASN A 98 -14.42 2.86 9.31
C ASN A 98 -14.03 3.63 10.58
N ASP A 99 -12.85 4.25 10.59
CA ASP A 99 -12.38 5.09 11.70
C ASP A 99 -13.16 6.40 11.80
N GLU A 100 -13.49 7.04 10.67
CA GLU A 100 -14.39 8.19 10.62
C GLU A 100 -15.78 7.84 11.18
N ARG A 101 -16.34 6.69 10.79
CA ARG A 101 -17.62 6.23 11.34
C ARG A 101 -17.52 5.93 12.84
N LYS A 102 -16.46 5.27 13.31
CA LYS A 102 -16.24 5.02 14.75
C LYS A 102 -16.14 6.32 15.54
N ASN A 103 -15.38 7.29 15.04
CA ASN A 103 -15.22 8.59 15.67
C ASN A 103 -16.54 9.38 15.69
N SER A 104 -17.32 9.32 14.61
CA SER A 104 -18.65 9.92 14.55
C SER A 104 -19.61 9.30 15.56
N VAL A 105 -19.61 7.97 15.71
CA VAL A 105 -20.44 7.26 16.69
C VAL A 105 -20.02 7.61 18.12
N SER A 106 -18.71 7.60 18.41
CA SER A 106 -18.17 7.97 19.72
C SER A 106 -18.53 9.41 20.11
N SER A 107 -18.44 10.34 19.16
CA SER A 107 -18.86 11.73 19.35
C SER A 107 -20.37 11.84 19.62
N ALA A 108 -21.20 11.09 18.90
CA ALA A 108 -22.64 11.11 19.10
C ALA A 108 -23.05 10.55 20.47
N ILE A 109 -22.40 9.46 20.90
CA ILE A 109 -22.60 8.87 22.23
C ILE A 109 -22.17 9.88 23.31
N THR A 110 -20.98 10.46 23.20
CA THR A 110 -20.49 11.46 24.15
C THR A 110 -21.43 12.66 24.28
N SER A 111 -21.99 13.13 23.16
CA SER A 111 -22.99 14.21 23.14
C SER A 111 -24.29 13.81 23.85
N ALA A 112 -24.78 12.58 23.65
CA ALA A 112 -26.01 12.11 24.26
C ALA A 112 -25.89 11.96 25.79
N PHE A 113 -24.74 11.46 26.28
CA PHE A 113 -24.47 11.38 27.73
C PHE A 113 -24.39 12.77 28.37
N SER A 114 -23.70 13.71 27.71
CA SER A 114 -23.59 15.09 28.17
C SER A 114 -24.96 15.78 28.29
N ALA A 115 -25.88 15.52 27.35
CA ALA A 115 -27.24 16.08 27.36
C ALA A 115 -28.11 15.58 28.54
N ILE A 116 -27.78 14.41 29.11
CA ILE A 116 -28.50 13.81 30.24
C ILE A 116 -27.77 14.10 31.57
N GLY A 117 -26.68 14.89 31.54
CA GLY A 117 -25.93 15.27 32.74
C GLY A 117 -25.03 14.16 33.29
N LEU A 118 -24.74 13.14 32.48
CA LEU A 118 -23.82 12.04 32.82
C LEU A 118 -22.48 12.26 32.11
N SER A 119 -21.36 12.09 32.82
CA SER A 119 -20.03 12.04 32.21
C SER A 119 -19.80 10.68 31.54
N GLY A 120 -19.39 10.66 30.26
CA GLY A 120 -19.24 9.43 29.47
C GLY A 120 -18.16 8.46 29.98
N PRO A 121 -18.15 7.19 29.54
CA PRO A 121 -17.22 6.17 30.04
C PRO A 121 -15.79 6.44 29.56
N SER A 122 -14.87 6.69 30.49
CA SER A 122 -13.43 6.93 30.25
C SER A 122 -12.62 5.68 29.84
N HIS A 123 -13.29 4.54 29.59
CA HIS A 123 -12.65 3.22 29.42
C HIS A 123 -12.31 2.87 27.96
N TRP A 124 -12.94 3.51 26.97
CA TRP A 124 -12.81 3.09 25.56
C TRP A 124 -11.45 3.40 24.90
N ASP A 125 -10.60 4.22 25.54
CA ASP A 125 -9.26 4.56 25.03
C ASP A 125 -8.16 3.59 25.52
N SER A 126 -8.41 2.77 26.54
CA SER A 126 -7.37 1.92 27.16
C SER A 126 -7.17 0.54 26.52
N GLU A 127 -8.13 0.05 25.72
CA GLU A 127 -8.04 -1.30 25.10
C GLU A 127 -7.25 -1.33 23.78
N ARG A 128 -6.63 -0.21 23.35
CA ARG A 128 -5.88 -0.13 22.08
C ARG A 128 -4.36 -0.26 22.24
N GLU A 129 -3.83 -0.42 23.46
CA GLU A 129 -2.37 -0.55 23.71
C GLU A 129 -1.89 -1.99 24.03
N GLU A 130 -2.75 -3.01 23.99
CA GLU A 130 -2.38 -4.42 24.30
C GLU A 130 -2.55 -5.43 23.14
N ALA A 131 -2.44 -5.04 21.87
CA ALA A 131 -2.40 -6.00 20.75
C ALA A 131 -1.35 -5.65 19.68
#